data_AF-A0A345DSE0-F1
#
_entry.id   AF-A0A345DSE0-F1
#
_cell.length_a   1.000
_cell.length_b   1.000
_cell.length_c   1.000
_cell.angle_alpha   90.00
_cell.angle_beta   90.00
_cell.angle_gamma   90.00
#
_symmetry.space_group_name_H-M   'P 1'
#
loop_
_entity.id
_entity.type
_entity.pdbx_description
1 polymer ?
#
loop_
_entity_poly.entity_id
_entity_poly.type
_entity_poly.pdbx_seq_one_letter_code
_entity_poly.pdbx_strand_id
1 'polypeptide(L)' 'MYSHLSFMDKVKLEQLLLSKMFLKKNGKQNISAIAKFLNRHRSTILREIKRFKTIKEYSAYKSDEMY' A
#
# COMPACT_ATOMS: atom_id res chain seq x y z
N MET A 1 -14.59 -10.74 -8.66
CA MET A 1 -13.80 -9.88 -9.57
C MET A 1 -12.75 -9.17 -8.73
N TYR A 2 -11.47 -9.48 -8.92
CA TYR A 2 -10.40 -8.86 -8.12
C TYR A 2 -10.09 -7.49 -8.70
N SER A 3 -10.54 -6.43 -8.04
CA SER A 3 -10.18 -5.07 -8.43
C SER A 3 -8.71 -4.84 -8.09
N HIS A 4 -7.88 -4.68 -9.12
CA HIS A 4 -6.52 -4.18 -8.99
C HIS A 4 -6.57 -2.76 -8.40
N LEU A 5 -5.53 -2.36 -7.64
CA LEU A 5 -5.39 -0.95 -7.28
C LEU A 5 -5.15 -0.16 -8.56
N SER A 6 -5.87 0.96 -8.71
CA SER A 6 -5.57 1.90 -9.79
C SER A 6 -4.17 2.48 -9.59
N PHE A 7 -3.51 2.94 -10.66
CA PHE A 7 -2.21 3.62 -10.55
C PHE A 7 -2.25 4.77 -9.53
N MET A 8 -3.32 5.56 -9.53
CA MET A 8 -3.51 6.63 -8.53
C MET A 8 -3.61 6.11 -7.10
N ASP A 9 -4.27 4.97 -6.88
CA ASP A 9 -4.32 4.33 -5.56
C ASP A 9 -2.94 3.81 -5.14
N LYS A 10 -2.13 3.30 -6.09
CA LYS A 10 -0.75 2.85 -5.84
C LYS A 10 0.14 4.04 -5.42
N VAL A 11 0.05 5.17 -6.12
CA VAL A 11 0.80 6.39 -5.79
C VAL A 11 0.41 6.90 -4.40
N LYS A 12 -0.90 6.95 -4.10
CA LYS A 12 -1.37 7.32 -2.75
C LYS A 12 -0.85 6.33 -1.70
N LEU A 13 -0.88 5.03 -1.99
CA LEU A 13 -0.38 4.01 -1.09
C LEU A 13 1.11 4.22 -0.77
N GLU A 14 1.94 4.50 -1.77
CA GLU A 14 3.37 4.81 -1.60
C GLU A 14 3.60 6.00 -0.67
N GLN A 15 2.88 7.11 -0.90
CA GLN A 15 2.95 8.30 -0.04
C GLN A 15 2.52 8.00 1.40
N LEU A 16 1.46 7.21 1.59
CA LEU A 16 0.97 6.83 2.91
C LEU A 16 1.92 5.89 3.65
N LEU A 17 2.61 5.01 2.94
CA LEU A 17 3.64 4.12 3.50
C LEU A 17 4.94 4.85 3.88
N LEU A 18 5.25 5.96 3.22
CA LEU A 18 6.35 6.85 3.60
C LEU A 18 5.97 7.78 4.76
N SER A 19 4.69 8.11 4.90
CA SER A 19 4.20 8.96 5.98
C SER A 19 4.33 8.29 7.35
N LYS A 20 4.80 9.07 8.33
CA LYS A 20 4.81 8.67 9.75
C LYS A 20 3.40 8.64 10.37
N MET A 21 2.41 9.24 9.72
CA MET A 21 1.04 9.36 10.23
C MET A 21 0.34 8.00 10.41
N PHE A 22 0.71 7.01 9.57
CA PHE A 22 0.17 5.66 9.64
C PHE A 22 1.11 4.68 10.34
N LEU A 23 2.19 5.16 10.96
CA LEU A 23 3.12 4.34 11.71
C LEU A 23 2.52 4.01 13.09
N LYS A 24 2.48 2.73 13.46
CA LYS A 24 2.13 2.32 14.83
C LYS A 24 3.28 2.67 15.78
N LYS A 25 2.98 2.73 17.08
CA LYS A 25 3.98 2.91 18.16
C LYS A 25 5.14 1.91 18.09
N ASN A 26 4.91 0.72 17.51
CA ASN A 26 5.90 -0.35 17.35
C ASN A 26 6.71 -0.25 16.04
N GLY A 27 6.66 0.88 15.32
CA GLY A 27 7.39 1.09 14.07
C GLY A 27 6.78 0.44 12.81
N LYS A 28 5.74 -0.38 12.97
CA LYS A 28 5.05 -1.07 11.85
C LYS A 28 3.99 -0.18 11.22
N GLN A 29 3.84 -0.23 9.90
CA GLN A 29 2.77 0.49 9.20
C GLN A 29 1.37 -0.03 9.54
N ASN A 30 0.41 0.88 9.72
CA ASN A 30 -0.98 0.58 10.04
C ASN A 30 -1.80 0.35 8.76
N ILE A 31 -1.62 -0.83 8.16
CA ILE A 31 -2.29 -1.22 6.92
C ILE A 31 -3.82 -1.12 7.00
N SER A 32 -4.42 -1.34 8.16
CA SER A 32 -5.88 -1.23 8.34
C SER A 32 -6.37 0.21 8.18
N ALA A 33 -5.65 1.17 8.75
CA ALA A 33 -5.97 2.58 8.62
C ALA A 33 -5.77 3.08 7.18
N ILE A 34 -4.69 2.64 6.52
CA ILE A 34 -4.43 2.94 5.10
C ILE A 34 -5.54 2.37 4.20
N ALA A 35 -5.96 1.12 4.44
CA ALA A 35 -7.03 0.49 3.68
C ALA A 35 -8.37 1.25 3.82
N LYS A 36 -8.71 1.68 5.04
CA LYS A 36 -9.88 2.55 5.28
C LYS A 36 -9.76 3.88 4.56
N PHE A 37 -8.59 4.53 4.60
CA PHE A 37 -8.36 5.82 3.94
C PHE A 37 -8.50 5.74 2.41
N LEU A 38 -7.99 4.66 1.81
CA LEU A 38 -8.11 4.41 0.37
C LEU A 38 -9.49 3.86 -0.04
N ASN A 39 -10.40 3.62 0.91
CA ASN A 39 -11.67 2.92 0.70
C ASN A 39 -11.48 1.57 -0.03
N ARG A 40 -10.43 0.82 0.34
CA ARG A 40 -10.08 -0.48 -0.24
C ARG A 40 -10.07 -1.56 0.82
N HIS A 41 -10.29 -2.79 0.37
CA HIS A 41 -10.20 -3.93 1.27
C HIS A 41 -8.75 -4.16 1.72
N ARG A 42 -8.55 -4.47 3.01
CA ARG A 42 -7.23 -4.70 3.61
C ARG A 42 -6.44 -5.78 2.86
N SER A 43 -7.10 -6.84 2.39
CA SER A 43 -6.44 -7.93 1.65
C SER A 43 -5.86 -7.45 0.32
N THR A 44 -6.47 -6.47 -0.34
CA THR A 44 -5.96 -5.91 -1.60
C THR A 44 -4.65 -5.18 -1.35
N ILE A 45 -4.60 -4.32 -0.33
CA ILE A 45 -3.39 -3.59 0.07
C ILE A 45 -2.28 -4.56 0.53
N LEU A 46 -2.64 -5.58 1.32
CA LEU A 46 -1.68 -6.58 1.77
C LEU A 46 -1.08 -7.39 0.62
N ARG A 47 -1.90 -7.77 -0.37
CA ARG A 47 -1.43 -8.53 -1.53
C ARG A 47 -0.52 -7.68 -2.41
N GLU A 48 -0.84 -6.40 -2.58
CA GLU A 48 -0.01 -5.45 -3.31
C GLU A 48 1.37 -5.32 -2.63
N ILE A 49 1.40 -5.05 -1.33
CA ILE A 49 2.65 -4.90 -0.57
C ILE A 49 3.44 -6.22 -0.51
N LYS A 50 2.76 -7.38 -0.41
CA LYS A 50 3.41 -8.71 -0.37
C LYS A 50 4.23 -9.04 -1.62
N ARG A 51 3.98 -8.37 -2.75
CA ARG A 51 4.79 -8.54 -3.97
C ARG A 51 6.20 -7.99 -3.82
N PHE A 52 6.39 -7.08 -2.87
CA PHE A 52 7.66 -6.44 -2.58
C PHE A 52 8.29 -7.07 -1.34
N LYS A 53 9.63 -7.22 -1.33
CA LYS A 53 10.34 -7.80 -0.19
C LYS A 53 10.25 -6.92 1.04
N THR A 54 10.22 -5.60 0.85
CA THR A 54 10.10 -4.63 1.94
C THR A 54 9.15 -3.49 1.57
N ILE A 55 8.49 -2.91 2.58
CA ILE A 55 7.62 -1.73 2.40
C ILE A 55 8.41 -0.54 1.82
N LYS A 56 9.70 -0.44 2.10
CA LYS A 56 10.58 0.63 1.60
C LYS A 56 10.91 0.48 0.10
N GLU A 57 10.83 -0.75 -0.42
CA GLU A 57 11.02 -1.04 -1.84
C GLU A 57 9.74 -0.87 -2.66
N TYR A 58 8.59 -0.70 -1.99
CA TYR A 58 7.34 -0.45 -2.66
C TYR A 58 7.44 0.86 -3.44
N SER A 59 7.19 0.77 -4.74
CA SER A 59 7.05 1.92 -5.62
C SER A 59 5.85 1.70 -6.52
N ALA A 60 5.00 2.72 -6.66
CA ALA A 60 3.81 2.67 -7.49
C ALA A 60 4.17 2.33 -8.94
N TYR A 61 5.26 2.91 -9.45
CA TYR A 61 5.76 2.67 -10.80
C TYR A 61 6.16 1.21 -11.01
N LYS A 62 7.00 0.65 -10.11
CA LYS A 62 7.40 -0.77 -10.17
C LYS A 62 6.21 -1.71 -10.05
N SER A 63 5.21 -1.35 -9.24
CA SER A 63 3.99 -2.15 -9.07
C SER A 63 3.04 -2.08 -10.27
N ASP A 64 3.15 -1.03 -11.08
CA ASP A 64 2.41 -0.90 -12.33
C ASP A 64 3.06 -1.68 -13.45
N GLU A 65 4.38 -1.59 -13.58
CA GLU A 65 5.16 -2.34 -14.60
C GLU A 65 5.09 -3.87 -14.42
N MET A 66 4.86 -4.35 -13.20
CA MET A 66 4.66 -5.78 -12.91
C MET A 66 3.29 -6.33 -13.37
N TYR A 67 2.40 -5.49 -13.90
CA TYR A 67 1.03 -5.84 -14.28
C TYR A 67 0.73 -5.47 -15.73
#